data_AF-A0A3E5F4R7-F1
#
_entry.id   AF-A0A3E5F4R7-F1
#
_cell.length_a   1.000
_cell.length_b   1.000
_cell.length_c   1.000
_cell.angle_alpha   90.00
_cell.angle_beta   90.00
_cell.angle_gamma   90.00
#
_symmetry.space_group_name_H-M   'P 1'
#
loop_
_entity.id
_entity.type
_entity.pdbx_description
1 polymer ?
#
loop_
_entity_poly.entity_id
_entity_poly.type
_entity_poly.pdbx_seq_one_letter_code
_entity_poly.pdbx_strand_id
1 'polypeptide(L)' 'MISAHEKMMETIPKEFKRIMSGVEAAVRSGKTRYLISSRHLKPEYERALLDAGYKIRKGRVATQITW' A
#
# COMPACT_ATOMS: atom_id res chain seq x y z
N MET A 1 -1.27 8.03 25.38
CA MET A 1 -0.07 7.38 24.80
C MET A 1 -0.43 7.05 23.36
N ILE A 2 0.07 7.81 22.39
CA ILE A 2 -0.20 7.56 20.97
C ILE A 2 0.58 6.30 20.57
N SER A 3 -0.09 5.33 19.96
CA SER A 3 0.53 4.06 19.57
C SER A 3 1.65 4.29 18.55
N ALA A 4 2.70 3.46 18.57
CA ALA A 4 3.75 3.49 17.54
C ALA A 4 3.16 3.40 16.12
N HIS A 5 2.02 2.72 15.99
CA HIS A 5 1.25 2.64 14.75
C HIS A 5 0.62 3.97 14.34
N GLU A 6 0.01 4.72 15.27
CA GLU A 6 -0.57 6.05 15.00
C GLU A 6 0.52 7.08 14.67
N LYS A 7 1.67 7.00 15.34
CA LYS A 7 2.83 7.86 15.08
C LYS A 7 3.49 7.54 13.72
N MET A 8 3.53 6.27 13.33
CA MET A 8 3.86 5.86 11.97
C MET A 8 2.85 6.41 10.97
N MET A 9 1.54 6.30 11.25
CA MET A 9 0.52 6.87 10.38
C MET A 9 0.66 8.40 10.25
N GLU A 10 1.11 9.13 11.25
CA GLU A 10 1.28 10.59 11.18
C GLU A 10 2.38 11.04 10.19
N THR A 11 3.47 10.27 10.08
CA THR A 11 4.62 10.56 9.21
C THR A 11 4.49 9.99 7.79
N ILE A 12 3.50 9.13 7.56
CA ILE A 12 3.25 8.53 6.26
C ILE A 12 2.68 9.58 5.27
N PRO A 13 3.26 9.74 4.08
CA PRO A 13 2.74 10.62 3.04
C PRO A 13 1.27 10.34 2.69
N LYS A 14 0.48 11.39 2.47
CA LYS A 14 -0.96 11.30 2.13
C LYS A 14 -1.25 10.34 0.97
N GLU A 15 -0.32 10.26 0.02
CA GLU A 15 -0.42 9.31 -1.10
C GLU A 15 -0.35 7.86 -0.62
N PHE A 16 0.61 7.50 0.22
CA PHE A 16 0.72 6.14 0.75
C PHE A 16 -0.49 5.74 1.60
N LYS A 17 -1.03 6.66 2.42
CA LYS A 17 -2.31 6.44 3.14
C LYS A 17 -3.45 6.06 2.19
N ARG A 18 -3.55 6.72 1.04
CA ARG A 18 -4.58 6.39 0.03
C ARG A 18 -4.38 5.00 -0.56
N ILE A 19 -3.13 4.59 -0.80
CA ILE A 19 -2.82 3.23 -1.27
C ILE A 19 -3.28 2.21 -0.23
N MET A 20 -2.89 2.39 1.04
CA MET A 20 -3.27 1.48 2.12
C MET A 20 -4.77 1.41 2.33
N SER A 21 -5.47 2.54 2.31
CA SER A 21 -6.93 2.57 2.41
C SER A 21 -7.60 1.79 1.27
N GLY A 22 -7.04 1.85 0.05
CA GLY A 22 -7.49 1.05 -1.09
C GLY A 22 -7.25 -0.44 -0.91
N VAL A 23 -6.09 -0.83 -0.38
CA VAL A 23 -5.76 -2.22 -0.03
C VAL A 23 -6.73 -2.74 1.04
N GLU A 24 -6.93 -2.02 2.14
CA GLU A 24 -7.85 -2.39 3.22
C GLU A 24 -9.30 -2.52 2.75
N ALA A 25 -9.76 -1.62 1.87
CA ALA A 25 -11.08 -1.74 1.25
C ALA A 25 -11.19 -3.01 0.39
N ALA A 26 -10.13 -3.36 -0.35
CA ALA A 26 -10.09 -4.58 -1.15
C ALA A 26 -10.11 -5.84 -0.27
N VAL A 27 -9.33 -5.86 0.82
CA VAL A 27 -9.35 -6.93 1.84
C VAL A 27 -10.76 -7.10 2.41
N ARG A 28 -11.38 -6.01 2.87
CA ARG A 28 -12.76 -6.04 3.42
C ARG A 28 -13.81 -6.51 2.42
N SER A 29 -13.54 -6.32 1.13
CA SER A 29 -14.41 -6.81 0.03
C SER A 29 -14.13 -8.27 -0.35
N GLY A 30 -13.30 -9.00 0.39
CA GLY A 30 -12.94 -10.39 0.10
C GLY A 30 -12.04 -10.57 -1.12
N LYS A 31 -11.39 -9.50 -1.61
CA LYS A 31 -10.39 -9.62 -2.69
C LYS A 31 -9.09 -10.19 -2.11
N THR A 32 -8.19 -10.61 -2.99
CA THR A 32 -6.85 -11.09 -2.64
C THR A 32 -5.75 -10.21 -3.26
N ARG A 33 -6.15 -9.17 -4.00
CA ARG A 33 -5.25 -8.23 -4.66
C ARG A 33 -5.85 -6.85 -4.78
N TYR A 34 -4.97 -5.86 -4.88
CA TYR A 34 -5.29 -4.47 -5.20
C TYR A 34 -4.44 -4.01 -6.40
N LEU A 35 -5.06 -3.32 -7.34
CA LEU A 35 -4.39 -2.73 -8.50
C LEU A 35 -4.28 -1.23 -8.31
N ILE A 36 -3.08 -0.71 -8.49
CA ILE A 36 -2.79 0.72 -8.49
C ILE A 36 -2.10 1.09 -9.80
N SER A 37 -2.36 2.30 -10.32
CA SER A 37 -1.55 2.83 -11.43
C SER A 37 -0.08 2.88 -11.02
N SER A 38 0.81 2.35 -11.87
CA SER A 38 2.24 2.27 -11.58
C SER A 38 2.87 3.64 -11.35
N ARG A 39 2.24 4.71 -11.86
CA ARG A 39 2.65 6.11 -11.64
C ARG A 39 2.49 6.57 -10.19
N HIS A 40 1.66 5.90 -9.39
CA HIS A 40 1.41 6.27 -7.98
C HIS A 40 2.24 5.45 -6.99
N LEU A 41 2.89 4.36 -7.44
CA LEU A 41 3.74 3.56 -6.57
C LEU A 41 5.19 4.05 -6.66
N LYS A 42 5.55 4.99 -5.79
CA LYS A 42 6.94 5.44 -5.63
C LYS A 42 7.82 4.32 -5.08
N PRO A 43 9.14 4.31 -5.36
CA PRO A 43 10.06 3.30 -4.85
C PRO A 43 10.08 3.16 -3.33
N GLU A 44 9.92 4.26 -2.59
CA GLU A 44 9.85 4.27 -1.13
C GLU A 44 8.61 3.51 -0.60
N TYR A 45 7.48 3.66 -1.30
CA TYR A 45 6.22 3.03 -0.94
C TYR A 45 6.24 1.54 -1.25
N GLU A 46 6.84 1.17 -2.37
CA GLU A 46 7.09 -0.21 -2.72
C GLU A 46 7.95 -0.91 -1.67
N ARG A 47 9.05 -0.28 -1.23
CA ARG A 47 9.90 -0.83 -0.16
C ARG A 47 9.10 -1.04 1.13
N ALA A 48 8.35 -0.03 1.56
CA ALA A 48 7.52 -0.14 2.77
C ALA A 48 6.48 -1.28 2.68
N LEU A 49 5.89 -1.50 1.50
CA LEU A 49 4.97 -2.61 1.28
C LEU A 49 5.68 -3.97 1.26
N LEU A 50 6.86 -4.07 0.65
CA LEU A 50 7.66 -5.29 0.67
C LEU A 50 8.11 -5.64 2.09
N ASP A 51 8.55 -4.65 2.87
CA ASP A 51 8.95 -4.81 4.28
C ASP A 51 7.77 -5.26 5.15
N ALA A 52 6.55 -4.85 4.80
CA ALA A 52 5.32 -5.28 5.45
C ALA A 52 4.81 -6.66 4.98
N GLY A 53 5.54 -7.34 4.08
CA GLY A 53 5.22 -8.70 3.61
C GLY A 53 4.29 -8.78 2.39
N TYR A 54 3.91 -7.64 1.79
CA TYR A 54 3.13 -7.65 0.56
C TYR A 54 3.98 -8.13 -0.62
N LYS A 55 3.34 -8.84 -1.55
CA LYS A 55 3.94 -9.22 -2.83
C LYS A 55 3.55 -8.19 -3.89
N ILE A 56 4.55 -7.66 -4.61
CA ILE A 56 4.36 -6.64 -5.64
C ILE A 56 4.73 -7.18 -7.01
N ARG A 57 3.81 -7.08 -7.96
CA ARG A 57 4.06 -7.36 -9.38
C ARG A 57 3.85 -6.08 -10.19
N LYS A 58 4.95 -5.48 -10.65
CA LYS A 58 4.92 -4.29 -11.50
C LYS A 58 4.49 -4.63 -12.92
N GLY A 59 3.56 -3.84 -13.45
CA GLY A 59 3.26 -3.77 -14.87
C GLY A 59 3.64 -2.40 -15.44
N ARG A 60 3.52 -2.23 -16.75
CA ARG A 60 3.79 -0.95 -17.43
C ARG A 60 2.80 0.15 -17.03
N VAL A 61 1.55 -0.23 -16.79
CA VAL A 61 0.43 0.69 -16.53
C VAL A 61 -0.08 0.57 -15.10
N ALA A 62 -0.19 -0.66 -14.60
CA ALA A 62 -0.68 -0.95 -13.27
C ALA A 62 0.27 -1.89 -12.53
N THR A 63 0.39 -1.66 -11.23
CA THR A 63 1.10 -2.50 -10.28
C THR A 63 0.08 -3.26 -9.45
N GLN A 64 0.31 -4.56 -9.31
CA GLN A 64 -0.50 -5.43 -8.46
C GLN A 64 0.16 -5.57 -7.09
N ILE A 65 -0.63 -5.35 -6.05
CA ILE A 65 -0.29 -5.59 -4.65
C ILE A 65 -1.13 -6.78 -4.19
N THR A 66 -0.48 -7.79 -3.65
CA THR A 66 -1.08 -9.01 -3.10
C THR A 66 -0.60 -9.20 -1.67
N TRP A 67 -1.47 -9.73 -0.81
CA TRP A 67 -1.18 -10.03 0.60
C TRP A 67 -1.29 -11.53 0.85
#